data_AF-A0A941W176-F1
#
_entry.id   AF-A0A941W176-F1
#
_cell.length_a   1.000
_cell.length_b   1.000
_cell.length_c   1.000
_cell.angle_alpha   90.00
_cell.angle_beta   90.00
_cell.angle_gamma   90.00
#
_symmetry.space_group_name_H-M   'P 1'
#
loop_
_entity.id
_entity.type
_entity.pdbx_description
1 polymer ?
#
loop_
_entity_poly.entity_id
_entity_poly.type
_entity_poly.pdbx_seq_one_letter_code
_entity_poly.pdbx_strand_id
1 'polypeptide(L)'
;MHKVKNNLILKGSFICLLAVAIAFLCLSEGFAQSSQLFRTYKKEVSGKIPETSDAIAAGKKIYETKCYYCHGIKGDGNGSAAPRLDPKPRNFTRNEFKIRSTGLGTLPTDDDLFRIISSGVEGSAMPFWNTLTVEERWQVIHYIKTFNEDFKAKEAPGVASLGAEVASNSESVNRGKKLFKEAKCFLCHGEDGKADGQITTTLKGKWDLPYKARNLTKSWLFKGGNSSEDIFRTVTTGINETPMGSYADYLTDEDRWHLTHYVKSISHEMKTEVVLKSKLIVGDLPDGPDDEAWNTVSPTELPMAGQIVASPRFWTPSANSVMVKSMYNNEDITFLIEWDDMTNEQSEVYSDAVALQFPTKIPEGLKKPYFAMGESGGSVVLWHWRAFEESLHAVRKGADEDPETATDGGSDVAEEHGETAHAEAEEVEETVAEEVVVEAQAQEESTEEKFKDFMTIRELNAKGFRNLSDQPSNSQDSKGKGYWENGKWKVMITRPLVTGDKKIDIQFETGKLIPYALAVWDGSNEEIGGQKSITSWYYLTLEMPTPKSVYLYVIIAVIMAVSIQFWVIGRIRRFPLEIPAE
;
A
#
# COMPACT_ATOMS: atom_id res chain seq x y z
N MET A 1 -24.85 -52.88 -34.41
CA MET A 1 -23.41 -52.63 -34.58
C MET A 1 -23.04 -51.20 -35.03
N HIS A 2 -23.84 -50.48 -35.82
CA HIS A 2 -23.49 -49.12 -36.28
C HIS A 2 -23.47 -48.04 -35.16
N LYS A 3 -24.35 -48.16 -34.15
CA LYS A 3 -24.46 -47.22 -33.00
C LYS A 3 -23.24 -47.23 -32.06
N VAL A 4 -22.55 -48.37 -31.92
CA VAL A 4 -21.41 -48.52 -30.99
C VAL A 4 -20.12 -47.94 -31.60
N LYS A 5 -19.91 -48.10 -32.91
CA LYS A 5 -18.77 -47.50 -33.64
C LYS A 5 -18.78 -45.97 -33.63
N ASN A 6 -19.95 -45.33 -33.73
CA ASN A 6 -20.05 -43.87 -33.64
C ASN A 6 -19.74 -43.36 -32.24
N ASN A 7 -20.12 -44.08 -31.19
CA ASN A 7 -19.86 -43.68 -29.80
C ASN A 7 -18.37 -43.74 -29.41
N LEU A 8 -17.59 -44.68 -29.96
CA LEU A 8 -16.15 -44.76 -29.68
C LEU A 8 -15.36 -43.64 -30.37
N ILE A 9 -15.72 -43.31 -31.63
CA ILE A 9 -15.09 -42.23 -32.39
C ILE A 9 -15.44 -40.87 -31.76
N LEU A 10 -16.70 -40.68 -31.35
CA LEU A 10 -17.15 -39.45 -30.67
C LEU A 10 -16.45 -39.26 -29.32
N LYS A 11 -16.30 -40.33 -28.52
CA LYS A 11 -15.56 -40.29 -27.24
C LYS A 11 -14.06 -40.01 -27.44
N GLY A 12 -13.44 -40.58 -28.47
CA GLY A 12 -12.04 -40.29 -28.81
C GLY A 12 -11.79 -38.84 -29.23
N SER A 13 -12.68 -38.26 -30.04
CA SER A 13 -12.62 -36.84 -30.41
C SER A 13 -12.86 -35.91 -29.22
N PHE A 14 -13.76 -36.28 -28.29
CA PHE A 14 -14.03 -35.48 -27.09
C PHE A 14 -12.83 -35.46 -26.13
N ILE A 15 -12.14 -36.59 -25.96
CA ILE A 15 -10.94 -36.69 -25.12
C ILE A 15 -9.77 -35.88 -25.71
N CYS A 16 -9.60 -35.86 -27.04
CA CYS A 16 -8.59 -35.01 -27.69
C CYS A 16 -8.89 -33.51 -27.55
N LEU A 17 -10.16 -33.09 -27.72
CA LEU A 17 -10.56 -31.70 -27.49
C LEU A 17 -10.35 -31.29 -26.03
N LEU A 18 -10.62 -32.18 -25.08
CA LEU A 18 -10.38 -31.94 -23.66
C LEU A 18 -8.88 -31.82 -23.34
N ALA A 19 -8.03 -32.65 -23.94
CA ALA A 19 -6.58 -32.60 -23.76
C ALA A 19 -5.96 -31.32 -24.36
N VAL A 20 -6.45 -30.86 -25.51
CA VAL A 20 -6.04 -29.58 -26.12
C VAL A 20 -6.52 -28.40 -25.27
N ALA A 21 -7.75 -28.45 -24.73
CA ALA A 21 -8.28 -27.43 -23.83
C ALA A 21 -7.51 -27.36 -22.50
N ILE A 22 -7.16 -28.51 -21.90
CA ILE A 22 -6.34 -28.58 -20.69
C ILE A 22 -4.93 -28.07 -20.95
N ALA A 23 -4.32 -28.40 -22.10
CA ALA A 23 -3.02 -27.87 -22.47
C ALA A 23 -3.05 -26.35 -22.69
N PHE A 24 -4.14 -25.80 -23.25
CA PHE A 24 -4.35 -24.35 -23.37
C PHE A 24 -4.57 -23.67 -22.01
N LEU A 25 -5.32 -24.31 -21.11
CA LEU A 25 -5.56 -23.83 -19.73
C LEU A 25 -4.27 -23.86 -18.88
N CYS A 26 -3.43 -24.88 -19.05
CA CYS A 26 -2.14 -24.97 -18.37
C CYS A 26 -1.09 -23.96 -18.92
N LEU A 27 -1.30 -23.42 -20.13
CA LEU A 27 -0.47 -22.35 -20.69
C LEU A 27 -0.91 -20.96 -20.22
N SER A 28 -2.17 -20.78 -19.81
CA SER A 28 -2.69 -19.48 -19.36
C SER A 28 -2.55 -19.23 -17.86
N GLU A 29 -2.45 -20.28 -17.03
CA GLU A 29 -2.42 -20.13 -15.58
C GLU A 29 -1.11 -20.67 -15.01
N GLY A 30 -0.10 -19.81 -14.95
CA GLY A 30 0.99 -20.00 -14.02
C GLY A 30 0.41 -19.94 -12.60
N PHE A 31 0.37 -21.09 -11.91
CA PHE A 31 0.08 -21.17 -10.47
C PHE A 31 1.21 -20.45 -9.70
N ALA A 32 1.17 -19.12 -9.71
CA ALA A 32 1.86 -18.30 -8.74
C ALA A 32 1.02 -18.38 -7.46
N GLN A 33 1.45 -19.25 -6.55
CA GLN A 33 0.89 -19.33 -5.21
C GLN A 33 1.22 -18.00 -4.51
N SER A 34 0.32 -17.03 -4.60
CA SER A 34 0.46 -15.76 -3.87
C SER A 34 0.39 -16.10 -2.39
N SER A 35 1.52 -16.05 -1.70
CA SER A 35 1.53 -15.96 -0.24
C SER A 35 0.98 -14.59 0.10
N GLN A 36 -0.34 -14.50 0.27
CA GLN A 36 -0.99 -13.35 0.86
C GLN A 36 -0.34 -13.13 2.24
N LEU A 37 0.58 -12.18 2.33
CA LEU A 37 1.21 -11.73 3.57
C LEU A 37 0.24 -10.92 4.44
N PHE A 38 -0.98 -10.68 3.95
CA PHE A 38 -2.00 -9.90 4.62
C PHE A 38 -2.92 -10.78 5.46
N ARG A 39 -3.20 -10.25 6.64
CA ARG A 39 -3.54 -11.00 7.84
C ARG A 39 -5.04 -11.13 7.95
N THR A 40 -5.58 -12.34 7.80
CA THR A 40 -7.01 -12.57 8.01
C THR A 40 -7.36 -12.39 9.50
N TYR A 41 -8.28 -11.48 9.79
CA TYR A 41 -8.88 -11.33 11.12
C TYR A 41 -9.58 -12.64 11.51
N LYS A 42 -9.00 -13.42 12.43
CA LYS A 42 -9.60 -14.70 12.81
C LYS A 42 -10.81 -14.45 13.74
N LYS A 43 -11.99 -14.91 13.33
CA LYS A 43 -13.26 -14.79 14.06
C LYS A 43 -13.34 -15.68 15.30
N GLU A 44 -12.60 -16.79 15.32
CA GLU A 44 -12.65 -17.75 16.43
C GLU A 44 -11.83 -17.31 17.63
N VAL A 45 -12.53 -17.03 18.73
CA VAL A 45 -11.95 -16.84 20.07
C VAL A 45 -12.01 -18.18 20.79
N SER A 46 -10.87 -18.87 20.90
CA SER A 46 -10.79 -20.20 21.53
C SER A 46 -10.32 -20.12 22.98
N GLY A 47 -10.93 -20.94 23.86
CA GLY A 47 -10.31 -21.36 25.12
C GLY A 47 -10.09 -20.26 26.16
N LYS A 48 -11.10 -19.43 26.44
CA LYS A 48 -11.03 -18.45 27.53
C LYS A 48 -10.74 -19.14 28.86
N ILE A 49 -9.63 -18.78 29.49
CA ILE A 49 -9.22 -19.33 30.78
C ILE A 49 -9.80 -18.50 31.94
N PRO A 50 -10.03 -19.10 33.12
CA PRO A 50 -10.44 -18.37 34.30
C PRO A 50 -9.46 -17.24 34.68
N GLU A 51 -9.99 -16.10 35.12
CA GLU A 51 -9.22 -14.95 35.58
C GLU A 51 -8.73 -15.17 37.03
N THR A 52 -7.70 -16.00 37.20
CA THR A 52 -7.07 -16.28 38.50
C THR A 52 -5.88 -15.36 38.77
N SER A 53 -5.48 -15.23 40.04
CA SER A 53 -4.26 -14.49 40.41
C SER A 53 -3.01 -15.00 39.69
N ASP A 54 -2.91 -16.32 39.50
CA ASP A 54 -1.78 -16.96 38.82
C ASP A 54 -1.76 -16.63 37.32
N ALA A 55 -2.93 -16.62 36.67
CA ALA A 55 -3.06 -16.23 35.28
C ALA A 55 -2.70 -14.74 35.07
N ILE A 56 -3.12 -13.85 35.98
CA ILE A 56 -2.74 -12.44 35.98
C ILE A 56 -1.22 -12.28 36.18
N ALA A 57 -0.63 -13.03 37.12
CA ALA A 57 0.81 -12.98 37.38
C ALA A 57 1.64 -13.50 36.20
N ALA A 58 1.17 -14.53 35.48
CA ALA A 58 1.78 -14.99 34.24
C ALA A 58 1.65 -13.93 33.13
N GLY A 59 0.47 -13.32 33.01
CA GLY A 59 0.19 -12.23 32.07
C GLY A 59 1.09 -11.01 32.27
N LYS A 60 1.37 -10.65 33.53
CA LYS A 60 2.30 -9.59 33.88
C LYS A 60 3.68 -9.82 33.29
N LYS A 61 4.23 -11.03 33.43
CA LYS A 61 5.56 -11.38 32.88
C LYS A 61 5.60 -11.22 31.36
N ILE A 62 4.52 -11.62 30.67
CA ILE A 62 4.38 -11.46 29.23
C ILE A 62 4.36 -9.98 28.86
N TYR A 63 3.53 -9.18 29.55
CA TYR A 63 3.41 -7.74 29.32
C TYR A 63 4.74 -7.01 29.49
N GLU A 64 5.47 -7.28 30.56
CA GLU A 64 6.77 -6.69 30.88
C GLU A 64 7.88 -7.13 29.92
N THR A 65 7.66 -8.19 29.13
CA THR A 65 8.62 -8.65 28.12
C THR A 65 8.27 -8.15 26.71
N LYS A 66 6.97 -8.02 26.41
CA LYS A 66 6.47 -7.89 25.02
C LYS A 66 5.67 -6.62 24.75
N CYS A 67 5.03 -6.03 25.75
CA CYS A 67 4.04 -4.96 25.56
C CYS A 67 4.49 -3.60 26.13
N TYR A 68 5.21 -3.60 27.26
CA TYR A 68 5.53 -2.38 28.01
C TYR A 68 6.37 -1.35 27.23
N TYR A 69 7.21 -1.80 26.29
CA TYR A 69 8.10 -0.92 25.52
C TYR A 69 7.30 0.12 24.71
N CYS A 70 6.11 -0.28 24.23
CA CYS A 70 5.16 0.61 23.56
C CYS A 70 4.11 1.16 24.54
N HIS A 71 3.47 0.29 25.32
CA HIS A 71 2.30 0.67 26.14
C HIS A 71 2.64 1.24 27.53
N GLY A 72 3.92 1.31 27.90
CA GLY A 72 4.37 1.79 29.20
C GLY A 72 4.23 0.74 30.30
N ILE A 73 5.11 0.80 31.31
CA ILE A 73 5.04 -0.11 32.46
C ILE A 73 3.77 0.07 33.29
N LYS A 74 3.22 1.30 33.27
CA LYS A 74 1.96 1.67 33.93
C LYS A 74 0.73 1.46 33.05
N GLY A 75 0.88 0.94 31.84
CA GLY A 75 -0.21 0.79 30.88
C GLY A 75 -0.75 2.13 30.34
N ASP A 76 -0.02 3.23 30.50
CA ASP A 76 -0.48 4.59 30.17
C ASP A 76 -0.23 5.00 28.70
N GLY A 77 0.28 4.09 27.88
CA GLY A 77 0.62 4.35 26.47
C GLY A 77 1.93 5.12 26.27
N ASN A 78 2.68 5.40 27.36
CA ASN A 78 3.90 6.20 27.33
C ASN A 78 5.17 5.35 27.46
N GLY A 79 5.23 4.23 26.74
CA GLY A 79 6.46 3.45 26.64
C GLY A 79 7.59 4.22 25.96
N SER A 80 8.83 3.76 26.10
CA SER A 80 10.01 4.40 25.50
C SER A 80 9.96 4.48 23.97
N ALA A 81 9.16 3.63 23.31
CA ALA A 81 8.89 3.69 21.88
C ALA A 81 7.85 4.74 21.50
N ALA A 82 6.91 5.08 22.41
CA ALA A 82 5.72 5.86 22.11
C ALA A 82 5.98 7.22 21.43
N PRO A 83 7.06 7.98 21.74
CA PRO A 83 7.39 9.21 21.02
C PRO A 83 7.51 9.03 19.50
N ARG A 84 7.94 7.86 19.04
CA ARG A 84 8.23 7.54 17.63
C ARG A 84 7.09 6.81 16.90
N LEU A 85 5.94 6.65 17.53
CA LEU A 85 4.83 5.88 16.99
C LEU A 85 3.63 6.79 16.69
N ASP A 86 3.13 6.70 15.45
CA ASP A 86 1.84 7.24 15.02
C ASP A 86 1.04 6.13 14.33
N PRO A 87 -0.15 5.74 14.82
CA PRO A 87 -0.81 6.24 16.03
C PRO A 87 -0.07 5.87 17.33
N LYS A 88 -0.21 6.73 18.35
CA LYS A 88 0.29 6.47 19.70
C LYS A 88 -0.27 5.14 20.26
N PRO A 89 0.53 4.38 21.04
CA PRO A 89 0.06 3.18 21.73
C PRO A 89 -1.16 3.44 22.60
N ARG A 90 -2.02 2.43 22.76
CA ARG A 90 -3.22 2.55 23.60
C ARG A 90 -2.83 2.76 25.07
N ASN A 91 -3.45 3.75 25.69
CA ASN A 91 -3.52 3.90 27.13
C ASN A 91 -4.63 2.99 27.68
N PHE A 92 -4.25 2.02 28.50
CA PHE A 92 -5.14 1.04 29.14
C PHE A 92 -5.74 1.53 30.45
N THR A 93 -5.25 2.62 31.04
CA THR A 93 -5.75 3.17 32.31
C THR A 93 -7.04 3.99 32.15
N ARG A 94 -7.55 4.10 30.92
CA ARG A 94 -8.70 4.91 30.56
C ARG A 94 -9.69 4.12 29.72
N ASN A 95 -10.95 4.55 29.65
CA ASN A 95 -12.01 3.95 28.84
C ASN A 95 -11.89 4.27 27.33
N GLU A 96 -10.67 4.38 26.83
CA GLU A 96 -10.35 4.92 25.50
C GLU A 96 -10.06 3.82 24.46
N PHE A 97 -10.63 2.64 24.61
CA PHE A 97 -10.42 1.54 23.65
C PHE A 97 -11.13 1.83 22.33
N LYS A 98 -10.39 1.83 21.21
CA LYS A 98 -10.91 2.25 19.91
C LYS A 98 -11.74 1.17 19.21
N ILE A 99 -11.25 -0.06 19.17
CA ILE A 99 -11.83 -1.18 18.43
C ILE A 99 -12.61 -2.04 19.41
N ARG A 100 -13.92 -2.14 19.23
CA ARG A 100 -14.84 -2.78 20.18
C ARG A 100 -16.02 -3.39 19.44
N SER A 101 -16.75 -4.25 20.13
CA SER A 101 -18.07 -4.75 19.74
C SER A 101 -19.19 -4.13 20.58
N THR A 102 -18.88 -3.22 21.50
CA THR A 102 -19.81 -2.60 22.44
C THR A 102 -20.15 -1.16 22.03
N GLY A 103 -21.19 -0.57 22.62
CA GLY A 103 -21.64 0.81 22.33
C GLY A 103 -20.56 1.89 22.57
N LEU A 104 -20.66 3.04 21.89
CA LEU A 104 -19.67 4.13 21.98
C LEU A 104 -19.44 4.57 23.45
N GLY A 105 -18.18 4.79 23.83
CA GLY A 105 -17.79 5.21 25.18
C GLY A 105 -17.68 4.09 26.22
N THR A 106 -18.09 2.85 25.90
CA THR A 106 -17.95 1.71 26.83
C THR A 106 -16.64 0.94 26.62
N LEU A 107 -16.27 0.13 27.62
CA LEU A 107 -15.14 -0.79 27.57
C LEU A 107 -15.33 -1.92 26.52
N PRO A 108 -14.24 -2.46 25.96
CA PRO A 108 -14.27 -3.64 25.10
C PRO A 108 -14.68 -4.89 25.89
N THR A 109 -15.16 -5.90 25.17
CA THR A 109 -15.26 -7.25 25.73
C THR A 109 -13.88 -7.92 25.81
N ASP A 110 -13.77 -8.98 26.61
CA ASP A 110 -12.58 -9.83 26.65
C ASP A 110 -12.27 -10.43 25.25
N ASP A 111 -13.31 -10.74 24.47
CA ASP A 111 -13.19 -11.27 23.11
C ASP A 111 -12.65 -10.21 22.14
N ASP A 112 -13.04 -8.94 22.29
CA ASP A 112 -12.44 -7.83 21.53
C ASP A 112 -10.94 -7.72 21.81
N LEU A 113 -10.54 -7.76 23.08
CA LEU A 113 -9.12 -7.71 23.47
C LEU A 113 -8.35 -8.91 22.91
N PHE A 114 -8.92 -10.10 22.99
CA PHE A 114 -8.31 -11.30 22.42
C PHE A 114 -8.12 -11.17 20.92
N ARG A 115 -9.16 -10.73 20.22
CA ARG A 115 -9.14 -10.52 18.78
C ARG A 115 -8.09 -9.48 18.37
N ILE A 116 -7.98 -8.36 19.10
CA ILE A 116 -6.98 -7.30 18.82
C ILE A 116 -5.55 -7.78 19.10
N ILE A 117 -5.30 -8.54 20.16
CA ILE A 117 -3.93 -9.05 20.42
C ILE A 117 -3.55 -10.11 19.37
N SER A 118 -4.51 -10.93 18.98
CA SER A 118 -4.34 -11.99 17.98
C SER A 118 -4.17 -11.45 16.57
N SER A 119 -4.90 -10.40 16.21
CA SER A 119 -5.02 -9.79 14.87
C SER A 119 -4.38 -8.40 14.76
N GLY A 120 -3.77 -7.89 15.85
CA GLY A 120 -3.01 -6.65 15.89
C GLY A 120 -3.89 -5.48 15.48
N VAL A 121 -3.25 -4.39 15.07
CA VAL A 121 -3.97 -3.24 14.53
C VAL A 121 -3.28 -2.77 13.26
N GLU A 122 -3.96 -2.97 12.13
CA GLU A 122 -3.46 -2.56 10.83
C GLU A 122 -3.24 -1.03 10.76
N GLY A 123 -2.27 -0.61 9.96
CA GLY A 123 -1.84 0.80 9.89
C GLY A 123 -1.29 1.35 11.21
N SER A 124 -0.74 0.49 12.08
CA SER A 124 -0.04 0.87 13.32
C SER A 124 1.13 -0.07 13.63
N ALA A 125 1.96 0.30 14.60
CA ALA A 125 3.06 -0.54 15.08
C ALA A 125 2.62 -1.71 15.99
N MET A 126 1.32 -1.92 16.23
CA MET A 126 0.82 -3.02 17.06
C MET A 126 0.90 -4.35 16.28
N PRO A 127 1.84 -5.25 16.62
CA PRO A 127 2.15 -6.41 15.79
C PRO A 127 1.15 -7.54 16.04
N PHE A 128 1.52 -8.72 15.55
CA PHE A 128 0.79 -9.94 15.76
C PHE A 128 1.35 -10.87 16.79
N TRP A 129 0.51 -11.25 17.74
CA TRP A 129 0.90 -12.14 18.82
C TRP A 129 0.40 -13.56 18.61
N ASN A 130 0.38 -14.03 17.35
CA ASN A 130 0.21 -15.46 17.06
C ASN A 130 1.43 -16.30 17.50
N THR A 131 2.54 -15.62 17.81
CA THR A 131 3.73 -16.18 18.46
C THR A 131 3.49 -16.54 19.92
N LEU A 132 2.45 -15.97 20.54
CA LEU A 132 1.95 -16.38 21.85
C LEU A 132 0.89 -17.46 21.68
N THR A 133 0.91 -18.44 22.57
CA THR A 133 -0.15 -19.44 22.69
C THR A 133 -1.49 -18.79 23.02
N VAL A 134 -2.58 -19.55 22.83
CA VAL A 134 -3.93 -19.09 23.18
C VAL A 134 -4.02 -18.73 24.67
N GLU A 135 -3.43 -19.57 25.53
CA GLU A 135 -3.42 -19.35 26.98
C GLU A 135 -2.63 -18.09 27.35
N GLU A 136 -1.43 -17.90 26.82
CA GLU A 136 -0.60 -16.71 27.06
C GLU A 136 -1.32 -15.41 26.65
N ARG A 137 -2.07 -15.44 25.53
CA ARG A 137 -2.89 -14.31 25.10
C ARG A 137 -3.98 -13.99 26.13
N TRP A 138 -4.65 -14.98 26.69
CA TRP A 138 -5.63 -14.74 27.76
C TRP A 138 -4.99 -14.23 29.05
N GLN A 139 -3.85 -14.78 29.44
CA GLN A 139 -3.11 -14.34 30.62
C GLN A 139 -2.75 -12.85 30.51
N VAL A 140 -2.19 -12.40 29.38
CA VAL A 140 -1.85 -10.98 29.20
C VAL A 140 -3.09 -10.08 29.15
N ILE A 141 -4.23 -10.55 28.63
CA ILE A 141 -5.50 -9.81 28.68
C ILE A 141 -5.96 -9.58 30.12
N HIS A 142 -5.93 -10.63 30.94
CA HIS A 142 -6.27 -10.54 32.36
C HIS A 142 -5.39 -9.51 33.07
N TYR A 143 -4.09 -9.48 32.75
CA TYR A 143 -3.20 -8.44 33.28
C TYR A 143 -3.52 -7.03 32.74
N ILE A 144 -3.79 -6.86 31.44
CA ILE A 144 -4.14 -5.57 30.84
C ILE A 144 -5.38 -4.96 31.50
N LYS A 145 -6.39 -5.78 31.81
CA LYS A 145 -7.61 -5.35 32.50
C LYS A 145 -7.31 -4.76 33.89
N THR A 146 -6.23 -5.16 34.54
CA THR A 146 -5.86 -4.62 35.88
C THR A 146 -5.44 -3.15 35.85
N PHE A 147 -5.13 -2.58 34.69
CA PHE A 147 -4.79 -1.15 34.57
C PHE A 147 -5.99 -0.22 34.71
N ASN A 148 -7.21 -0.75 34.60
CA ASN A 148 -8.43 0.03 34.69
C ASN A 148 -9.49 -0.69 35.55
N GLU A 149 -9.83 -0.05 36.67
CA GLU A 149 -10.78 -0.57 37.65
C GLU A 149 -12.19 -0.77 37.08
N ASP A 150 -12.56 -0.07 36.00
CA ASP A 150 -13.87 -0.19 35.37
C ASP A 150 -14.10 -1.59 34.76
N PHE A 151 -13.04 -2.36 34.47
CA PHE A 151 -13.16 -3.77 34.08
C PHE A 151 -13.69 -4.68 35.19
N LYS A 152 -13.69 -4.22 36.46
CA LYS A 152 -14.26 -4.96 37.61
C LYS A 152 -15.77 -4.75 37.76
N ALA A 153 -16.38 -3.93 36.91
CA ALA A 153 -17.83 -3.73 36.91
C ALA A 153 -18.56 -5.09 36.80
N LYS A 154 -19.63 -5.24 37.60
CA LYS A 154 -20.38 -6.51 37.68
C LYS A 154 -21.16 -6.83 36.41
N GLU A 155 -21.52 -5.81 35.63
CA GLU A 155 -22.25 -5.97 34.38
C GLU A 155 -21.30 -5.76 33.21
N ALA A 156 -21.19 -6.78 32.37
CA ALA A 156 -20.45 -6.68 31.13
C ALA A 156 -21.18 -5.72 30.17
N PRO A 157 -20.46 -4.87 29.43
CA PRO A 157 -21.08 -3.99 28.44
C PRO A 157 -21.80 -4.82 27.36
N GLY A 158 -23.00 -4.36 26.97
CA GLY A 158 -23.78 -5.00 25.92
C GLY A 158 -23.04 -4.98 24.58
N VAL A 159 -23.02 -6.13 23.91
CA VAL A 159 -22.48 -6.27 22.55
C VAL A 159 -23.51 -5.75 21.55
N ALA A 160 -23.07 -4.89 20.64
CA ALA A 160 -23.90 -4.37 19.56
C ALA A 160 -24.34 -5.52 18.62
N SER A 161 -25.63 -5.56 18.32
CA SER A 161 -26.17 -6.49 17.33
C SER A 161 -25.62 -6.16 15.94
N LEU A 162 -25.25 -7.19 15.18
CA LEU A 162 -24.86 -7.05 13.77
C LEU A 162 -26.08 -7.07 12.82
N GLY A 163 -27.28 -7.35 13.34
CA GLY A 163 -28.48 -7.49 12.51
C GLY A 163 -28.36 -8.64 11.49
N ALA A 164 -29.29 -8.68 10.53
CA ALA A 164 -29.19 -9.61 9.40
C ALA A 164 -28.43 -8.93 8.26
N GLU A 165 -27.37 -9.59 7.76
CA GLU A 165 -26.62 -9.10 6.60
C GLU A 165 -27.50 -9.12 5.34
N VAL A 166 -27.52 -7.98 4.64
CA VAL A 166 -28.20 -7.83 3.35
C VAL A 166 -27.34 -8.48 2.26
N ALA A 167 -27.95 -8.97 1.18
CA ALA A 167 -27.18 -9.50 0.05
C ALA A 167 -26.28 -8.41 -0.58
N SER A 168 -24.98 -8.69 -0.66
CA SER A 168 -24.01 -7.80 -1.33
C SER A 168 -24.22 -7.87 -2.85
N ASN A 169 -24.83 -6.83 -3.41
CA ASN A 169 -25.12 -6.69 -4.84
C ASN A 169 -25.06 -5.20 -5.25
N SER A 170 -25.16 -4.93 -6.55
CA SER A 170 -25.06 -3.55 -7.08
C SER A 170 -26.12 -2.59 -6.53
N GLU A 171 -27.33 -3.07 -6.22
CA GLU A 171 -28.37 -2.25 -5.61
C GLU A 171 -27.96 -1.80 -4.20
N SER A 172 -27.48 -2.75 -3.39
CA SER A 172 -26.95 -2.45 -2.06
C SER A 172 -25.79 -1.47 -2.09
N VAL A 173 -24.85 -1.63 -3.03
CA VAL A 173 -23.70 -0.72 -3.18
C VAL A 173 -24.18 0.69 -3.57
N ASN A 174 -25.14 0.79 -4.50
CA ASN A 174 -25.71 2.08 -4.91
C ASN A 174 -26.47 2.76 -3.77
N ARG A 175 -27.22 2.00 -2.95
CA ARG A 175 -27.86 2.52 -1.74
C ARG A 175 -26.82 3.02 -0.74
N GLY A 176 -25.77 2.24 -0.50
CA GLY A 176 -24.65 2.61 0.36
C GLY A 176 -23.94 3.89 -0.08
N LYS A 177 -23.72 4.07 -1.39
CA LYS A 177 -23.13 5.29 -1.95
C LYS A 177 -23.96 6.53 -1.65
N LYS A 178 -25.29 6.43 -1.75
CA LYS A 178 -26.20 7.53 -1.38
C LYS A 178 -26.14 7.83 0.11
N LEU A 179 -26.20 6.78 0.93
CA LEU A 179 -26.09 6.89 2.39
C LEU A 179 -24.77 7.52 2.83
N PHE A 180 -23.66 7.24 2.15
CA PHE A 180 -22.37 7.85 2.45
C PHE A 180 -22.39 9.38 2.33
N LYS A 181 -23.17 9.92 1.38
CA LYS A 181 -23.41 11.36 1.24
C LYS A 181 -24.46 11.87 2.25
N GLU A 182 -25.58 11.19 2.38
CA GLU A 182 -26.68 11.56 3.29
C GLU A 182 -26.23 11.59 4.76
N ALA A 183 -25.43 10.61 5.17
CA ALA A 183 -24.81 10.52 6.49
C ALA A 183 -23.54 11.38 6.64
N LYS A 184 -23.19 12.16 5.60
CA LYS A 184 -22.06 13.10 5.59
C LYS A 184 -20.69 12.48 5.86
N CYS A 185 -20.51 11.21 5.52
CA CYS A 185 -19.23 10.52 5.69
C CYS A 185 -18.11 11.20 4.88
N PHE A 186 -18.46 11.76 3.72
CA PHE A 186 -17.55 12.48 2.82
C PHE A 186 -16.90 13.72 3.44
N LEU A 187 -17.50 14.34 4.46
CA LEU A 187 -16.91 15.52 5.10
C LEU A 187 -15.57 15.22 5.77
N CYS A 188 -15.39 13.98 6.24
CA CYS A 188 -14.12 13.51 6.81
C CYS A 188 -13.38 12.59 5.84
N HIS A 189 -14.08 11.66 5.19
CA HIS A 189 -13.45 10.65 4.35
C HIS A 189 -13.27 11.06 2.88
N GLY A 190 -13.79 12.20 2.45
CA GLY A 190 -13.79 12.62 1.05
C GLY A 190 -14.91 11.98 0.22
N GLU A 191 -15.22 12.55 -0.94
CA GLU A 191 -16.30 12.07 -1.83
C GLU A 191 -16.07 10.61 -2.28
N ASP A 192 -14.81 10.27 -2.56
CA ASP A 192 -14.39 8.94 -3.01
C ASP A 192 -13.75 8.10 -1.89
N GLY A 193 -13.83 8.56 -0.63
CA GLY A 193 -13.26 7.84 0.51
C GLY A 193 -11.73 7.96 0.64
N LYS A 194 -11.08 8.92 -0.03
CA LYS A 194 -9.62 9.06 -0.05
C LYS A 194 -9.01 9.79 1.15
N ALA A 195 -9.84 10.21 2.12
CA ALA A 195 -9.46 11.01 3.29
C ALA A 195 -9.03 12.46 2.99
N ASP A 196 -9.57 13.05 1.93
CA ASP A 196 -9.55 14.48 1.54
C ASP A 196 -10.80 15.26 1.98
N GLY A 197 -11.51 14.80 3.01
CA GLY A 197 -12.68 15.52 3.50
C GLY A 197 -12.31 16.92 4.03
N GLN A 198 -13.15 17.92 3.78
CA GLN A 198 -12.92 19.33 4.18
C GLN A 198 -12.69 19.52 5.69
N ILE A 199 -13.17 18.60 6.53
CA ILE A 199 -13.08 18.68 7.99
C ILE A 199 -11.74 18.11 8.52
N THR A 200 -10.95 17.42 7.70
CA THR A 200 -9.70 16.74 8.11
C THR A 200 -8.61 17.69 8.64
N THR A 201 -8.65 18.97 8.27
CA THR A 201 -7.66 19.99 8.67
C THR A 201 -8.08 20.83 9.89
N THR A 202 -9.34 20.76 10.31
CA THR A 202 -9.91 21.69 11.32
C THR A 202 -10.22 21.04 12.67
N LEU A 203 -10.41 19.72 12.73
CA LEU A 203 -10.72 19.05 14.00
C LEU A 203 -9.47 18.77 14.83
N LYS A 204 -9.26 19.59 15.86
CA LYS A 204 -8.34 19.33 16.96
C LYS A 204 -9.06 18.58 18.07
N GLY A 205 -8.55 17.41 18.45
CA GLY A 205 -9.06 16.68 19.60
C GLY A 205 -8.68 17.32 20.93
N LYS A 206 -9.20 16.73 22.03
CA LYS A 206 -8.81 17.07 23.41
C LYS A 206 -7.29 17.03 23.65
N TRP A 207 -6.56 16.37 22.77
CA TRP A 207 -5.12 16.14 22.83
C TRP A 207 -4.32 16.97 21.80
N ASP A 208 -4.97 17.94 21.14
CA ASP A 208 -4.40 18.82 20.09
C ASP A 208 -3.70 18.06 18.94
N LEU A 209 -4.12 16.82 18.69
CA LEU A 209 -3.68 16.03 17.54
C LEU A 209 -4.68 16.21 16.38
N PRO A 210 -4.22 16.50 15.15
CA PRO A 210 -5.10 16.54 13.99
C PRO A 210 -5.70 15.16 13.75
N TYR A 211 -7.04 15.09 13.67
CA TYR A 211 -7.72 13.84 13.33
C TYR A 211 -7.67 13.60 11.82
N LYS A 212 -6.66 12.86 11.36
CA LYS A 212 -6.62 12.37 9.98
C LYS A 212 -7.60 11.20 9.81
N ALA A 213 -8.62 11.39 8.98
CA ALA A 213 -9.48 10.31 8.52
C ALA A 213 -8.63 9.25 7.79
N ARG A 214 -9.13 8.01 7.72
CA ARG A 214 -8.43 6.95 6.99
C ARG A 214 -8.92 6.91 5.56
N ASN A 215 -7.98 6.73 4.63
CA ASN A 215 -8.27 6.45 3.24
C ASN A 215 -8.99 5.08 3.16
N LEU A 216 -10.30 5.13 2.91
CA LEU A 216 -11.20 3.99 2.81
C LEU A 216 -10.96 3.16 1.54
N THR A 217 -10.24 3.70 0.56
CA THR A 217 -9.83 2.91 -0.62
C THR A 217 -8.76 1.88 -0.24
N LYS A 218 -8.03 2.09 0.87
CA LYS A 218 -6.92 1.25 1.32
C LYS A 218 -7.34 0.36 2.49
N SER A 219 -7.82 -0.86 2.20
CA SER A 219 -8.41 -1.72 3.24
C SER A 219 -7.45 -2.13 4.36
N TRP A 220 -6.14 -2.14 4.11
CA TRP A 220 -5.09 -2.42 5.11
C TRP A 220 -4.86 -1.26 6.10
N LEU A 221 -5.59 -0.16 5.97
CA LEU A 221 -5.60 0.93 6.95
C LEU A 221 -6.76 0.79 7.94
N PHE A 222 -7.58 -0.25 7.82
CA PHE A 222 -8.80 -0.42 8.61
C PHE A 222 -8.46 -1.03 9.96
N LYS A 223 -8.32 -0.17 10.98
CA LYS A 223 -7.92 -0.58 12.34
C LYS A 223 -8.78 -1.69 12.93
N GLY A 224 -10.08 -1.69 12.62
CA GLY A 224 -11.05 -2.67 13.11
C GLY A 224 -11.07 -4.01 12.37
N GLY A 225 -10.33 -4.14 11.27
CA GLY A 225 -10.42 -5.22 10.29
C GLY A 225 -11.14 -4.77 9.00
N ASN A 226 -10.97 -5.53 7.93
CA ASN A 226 -11.43 -5.19 6.58
C ASN A 226 -12.52 -6.13 6.00
N SER A 227 -13.08 -7.02 6.83
CA SER A 227 -14.26 -7.81 6.44
C SER A 227 -15.52 -6.96 6.48
N SER A 228 -16.60 -7.40 5.80
CA SER A 228 -17.89 -6.71 5.86
C SER A 228 -18.40 -6.57 7.30
N GLU A 229 -18.29 -7.64 8.11
CA GLU A 229 -18.65 -7.60 9.53
C GLU A 229 -17.81 -6.59 10.33
N ASP A 230 -16.51 -6.46 10.01
CA ASP A 230 -15.64 -5.51 10.69
C ASP A 230 -15.99 -4.06 10.38
N ILE A 231 -16.24 -3.77 9.09
CA ILE A 231 -16.67 -2.46 8.62
C ILE A 231 -18.03 -2.11 9.23
N PHE A 232 -19.01 -3.03 9.17
CA PHE A 232 -20.32 -2.85 9.78
C PHE A 232 -20.21 -2.55 11.28
N ARG A 233 -19.40 -3.32 12.00
CA ARG A 233 -19.17 -3.11 13.43
C ARG A 233 -18.55 -1.74 13.68
N THR A 234 -17.56 -1.30 12.90
CA THR A 234 -16.97 0.04 13.04
C THR A 234 -17.98 1.15 12.83
N VAL A 235 -18.84 1.05 11.82
CA VAL A 235 -19.94 2.03 11.60
C VAL A 235 -20.95 2.01 12.75
N THR A 236 -21.23 0.83 13.29
CA THR A 236 -22.21 0.63 14.37
C THR A 236 -21.70 1.10 15.73
N THR A 237 -20.47 0.75 16.12
CA THR A 237 -19.94 1.06 17.46
C THR A 237 -19.24 2.40 17.54
N GLY A 238 -18.84 2.96 16.39
CA GLY A 238 -17.91 4.07 16.31
C GLY A 238 -16.53 3.76 16.89
N ILE A 239 -15.68 4.79 16.93
CA ILE A 239 -14.30 4.73 17.41
C ILE A 239 -14.13 5.76 18.53
N ASN A 240 -13.96 5.29 19.77
CA ASN A 240 -13.72 6.15 20.93
C ASN A 240 -12.54 7.11 20.70
N GLU A 241 -12.61 8.31 21.29
CA GLU A 241 -11.58 9.36 21.19
C GLU A 241 -11.34 9.87 19.74
N THR A 242 -12.31 9.68 18.85
CA THR A 242 -12.26 10.23 17.49
C THR A 242 -13.61 10.82 17.10
N PRO A 243 -13.67 11.69 16.08
CA PRO A 243 -14.93 12.19 15.52
C PRO A 243 -15.80 11.11 14.87
N MET A 244 -15.27 9.89 14.65
CA MET A 244 -16.03 8.77 14.10
C MET A 244 -16.95 8.16 15.17
N GLY A 245 -18.11 8.79 15.36
CA GLY A 245 -19.16 8.34 16.29
C GLY A 245 -19.85 7.04 15.88
N SER A 246 -20.85 6.64 16.67
CA SER A 246 -21.75 5.53 16.33
C SER A 246 -22.86 6.01 15.40
N TYR A 247 -23.13 5.24 14.35
CA TYR A 247 -24.27 5.46 13.45
C TYR A 247 -25.46 4.57 13.78
N ALA A 248 -25.42 3.82 14.89
CA ALA A 248 -26.49 2.90 15.28
C ALA A 248 -27.82 3.62 15.55
N ASP A 249 -27.77 4.84 16.08
CA ASP A 249 -28.95 5.66 16.38
C ASP A 249 -29.45 6.47 15.18
N TYR A 250 -28.64 6.58 14.12
CA TYR A 250 -28.92 7.42 12.94
C TYR A 250 -29.31 6.62 11.70
N LEU A 251 -28.83 5.38 11.58
CA LEU A 251 -29.05 4.50 10.44
C LEU A 251 -29.60 3.17 10.91
N THR A 252 -30.54 2.60 10.15
CA THR A 252 -31.05 1.24 10.39
C THR A 252 -29.95 0.18 10.18
N ASP A 253 -30.13 -1.03 10.73
CA ASP A 253 -29.19 -2.14 10.48
C ASP A 253 -29.03 -2.41 8.98
N GLU A 254 -30.13 -2.37 8.22
CA GLU A 254 -30.14 -2.55 6.77
C GLU A 254 -29.33 -1.45 6.05
N ASP A 255 -29.54 -0.18 6.41
CA ASP A 255 -28.76 0.94 5.84
C ASP A 255 -27.26 0.85 6.18
N ARG A 256 -26.90 0.40 7.39
CA ARG A 256 -25.49 0.19 7.77
C ARG A 256 -24.85 -0.95 6.99
N TRP A 257 -25.60 -1.99 6.61
CA TRP A 257 -25.11 -3.04 5.70
C TRP A 257 -24.94 -2.51 4.27
N HIS A 258 -25.87 -1.71 3.77
CA HIS A 258 -25.70 -1.04 2.47
C HIS A 258 -24.45 -0.16 2.44
N LEU A 259 -24.25 0.67 3.48
CA LEU A 259 -23.07 1.52 3.61
C LEU A 259 -21.78 0.68 3.68
N THR A 260 -21.80 -0.42 4.43
CA THR A 260 -20.71 -1.40 4.49
C THR A 260 -20.33 -1.93 3.11
N HIS A 261 -21.31 -2.32 2.29
CA HIS A 261 -21.04 -2.81 0.93
C HIS A 261 -20.45 -1.73 0.03
N TYR A 262 -20.88 -0.47 0.18
CA TYR A 262 -20.26 0.64 -0.54
C TYR A 262 -18.79 0.85 -0.13
N VAL A 263 -18.52 0.93 1.17
CA VAL A 263 -17.14 1.08 1.69
C VAL A 263 -16.26 -0.09 1.22
N LYS A 264 -16.78 -1.32 1.26
CA LYS A 264 -16.06 -2.50 0.75
C LYS A 264 -15.82 -2.39 -0.76
N SER A 265 -16.77 -1.86 -1.54
CA SER A 265 -16.66 -1.73 -3.00
C SER A 265 -15.63 -0.70 -3.48
N ILE A 266 -15.38 0.36 -2.70
CA ILE A 266 -14.36 1.37 -3.01
C ILE A 266 -12.99 0.99 -2.48
N SER A 267 -12.93 0.01 -1.56
CA SER A 267 -11.69 -0.49 -0.98
C SER A 267 -11.03 -1.58 -1.81
N HIS A 268 -9.70 -1.62 -1.83
CA HIS A 268 -8.94 -2.75 -2.34
C HIS A 268 -7.98 -3.32 -1.29
N GLU A 269 -7.59 -4.56 -1.48
CA GLU A 269 -6.53 -5.22 -0.71
C GLU A 269 -5.18 -4.94 -1.36
N MET A 270 -4.15 -4.74 -0.54
CA MET A 270 -2.80 -4.55 -1.04
C MET A 270 -2.33 -5.85 -1.70
N LYS A 271 -2.08 -5.79 -3.02
CA LYS A 271 -1.55 -6.92 -3.79
C LYS A 271 -0.04 -6.75 -3.94
N THR A 272 0.69 -7.13 -2.91
CA THR A 272 2.16 -7.11 -2.96
C THR A 272 2.68 -8.39 -3.60
N GLU A 273 3.19 -8.25 -4.83
CA GLU A 273 4.01 -9.27 -5.46
C GLU A 273 5.49 -8.96 -5.21
N VAL A 274 6.26 -9.99 -4.87
CA VAL A 274 7.72 -9.86 -4.70
C VAL A 274 8.42 -9.57 -6.03
N VAL A 275 7.78 -9.94 -7.15
CA VAL A 275 8.32 -9.79 -8.50
C VAL A 275 7.37 -8.96 -9.37
N LEU A 276 7.78 -7.74 -9.73
CA LEU A 276 7.18 -6.93 -10.78
C LEU A 276 7.52 -7.52 -12.15
N LYS A 277 6.51 -7.85 -12.94
CA LYS A 277 6.67 -8.33 -14.32
C LYS A 277 6.55 -7.14 -15.28
N SER A 278 7.63 -6.83 -16.00
CA SER A 278 7.60 -5.86 -17.09
C SER A 278 7.06 -6.53 -18.34
N LYS A 279 5.94 -6.02 -18.85
CA LYS A 279 5.25 -6.57 -20.01
C LYS A 279 5.95 -6.19 -21.31
N LEU A 280 6.12 -7.14 -22.23
CA LEU A 280 6.67 -6.86 -23.55
C LEU A 280 5.63 -6.17 -24.45
N ILE A 281 5.95 -5.00 -24.97
CA ILE A 281 5.14 -4.26 -25.95
C ILE A 281 5.83 -4.31 -27.32
N VAL A 282 5.05 -4.61 -28.36
CA VAL A 282 5.51 -4.57 -29.75
C VAL A 282 5.20 -3.19 -30.31
N GLY A 283 6.24 -2.37 -30.49
CA GLY A 283 6.13 -1.01 -31.00
C GLY A 283 6.55 0.03 -29.95
N ASP A 284 5.90 1.19 -30.03
CA ASP A 284 6.21 2.33 -29.17
C ASP A 284 5.67 2.09 -27.75
N LEU A 285 6.43 2.61 -26.78
CA LEU A 285 6.01 2.64 -25.38
C LEU A 285 5.00 3.77 -25.15
N PRO A 286 4.26 3.75 -24.02
CA PRO A 286 3.33 4.81 -23.63
C PRO A 286 3.90 6.23 -23.77
N ASP A 287 3.10 7.15 -24.32
CA ASP A 287 3.51 8.55 -24.52
C ASP A 287 3.48 9.38 -23.22
N GLY A 288 2.81 8.87 -22.19
CA GLY A 288 2.66 9.53 -20.90
C GLY A 288 2.07 8.65 -19.80
N PRO A 289 1.95 9.18 -18.57
CA PRO A 289 1.41 8.43 -17.43
C PRO A 289 -0.09 8.10 -17.52
N ASP A 290 -0.84 8.78 -18.42
CA ASP A 290 -2.28 8.56 -18.66
C ASP A 290 -2.61 7.70 -19.87
N ASP A 291 -1.60 7.19 -20.56
CA ASP A 291 -1.80 6.37 -21.75
C ASP A 291 -2.63 5.11 -21.43
N GLU A 292 -3.61 4.80 -22.29
CA GLU A 292 -4.47 3.64 -22.13
C GLU A 292 -3.71 2.31 -22.15
N ALA A 293 -2.50 2.26 -22.72
CA ALA A 293 -1.63 1.10 -22.69
C ALA A 293 -1.41 0.59 -21.25
N TRP A 294 -1.36 1.49 -20.25
CA TRP A 294 -1.22 1.16 -18.82
C TRP A 294 -2.38 0.33 -18.25
N ASN A 295 -3.53 0.29 -18.93
CA ASN A 295 -4.66 -0.58 -18.56
C ASN A 295 -4.40 -2.05 -18.86
N THR A 296 -3.41 -2.35 -19.70
CA THR A 296 -3.08 -3.73 -20.12
C THR A 296 -2.05 -4.41 -19.20
N VAL A 297 -1.57 -3.72 -18.18
CA VAL A 297 -0.55 -4.18 -17.22
C VAL A 297 -1.12 -4.18 -15.82
N SER A 298 -0.96 -5.29 -15.12
CA SER A 298 -1.34 -5.39 -13.71
C SER A 298 -0.36 -4.59 -12.85
N PRO A 299 -0.84 -3.73 -11.94
CA PRO A 299 0.01 -3.02 -11.01
C PRO A 299 0.47 -3.93 -9.87
N THR A 300 1.63 -3.62 -9.31
CA THR A 300 2.12 -4.16 -8.05
C THR A 300 2.10 -3.06 -6.99
N GLU A 301 1.44 -3.30 -5.85
CA GLU A 301 1.44 -2.35 -4.73
C GLU A 301 2.50 -2.71 -3.70
N LEU A 302 3.39 -1.76 -3.42
CA LEU A 302 4.49 -1.93 -2.50
C LEU A 302 4.22 -1.13 -1.22
N PRO A 303 4.28 -1.76 -0.03
CA PRO A 303 4.25 -1.03 1.22
C PRO A 303 5.53 -0.20 1.38
N MET A 304 5.38 1.01 1.91
CA MET A 304 6.48 1.91 2.21
C MET A 304 6.61 2.11 3.72
N ALA A 305 7.84 2.33 4.18
CA ALA A 305 8.16 2.67 5.56
C ALA A 305 9.11 3.88 5.57
N GLY A 306 9.09 4.66 6.63
CA GLY A 306 10.01 5.78 6.72
C GLY A 306 11.47 5.31 6.87
N GLN A 307 12.41 6.11 6.38
CA GLN A 307 13.84 5.89 6.57
C GLN A 307 14.24 6.12 8.04
N ILE A 308 14.63 5.06 8.74
CA ILE A 308 14.98 5.11 10.17
C ILE A 308 16.48 4.92 10.46
N VAL A 309 17.30 4.70 9.42
CA VAL A 309 18.74 4.41 9.58
C VAL A 309 19.57 5.69 9.68
N ALA A 310 19.37 6.63 8.75
CA ALA A 310 20.04 7.93 8.78
C ALA A 310 19.26 8.93 9.64
N SER A 311 19.99 9.87 10.25
CA SER A 311 19.36 11.05 10.86
C SER A 311 19.12 12.13 9.79
N PRO A 312 18.04 12.93 9.89
CA PRO A 312 16.94 12.78 10.83
C PRO A 312 16.08 11.54 10.51
N ARG A 313 15.73 10.77 11.56
CA ARG A 313 14.98 9.51 11.39
C ARG A 313 13.52 9.81 11.15
N PHE A 314 12.98 9.20 10.12
CA PHE A 314 11.60 9.39 9.70
C PHE A 314 10.77 8.15 10.04
N TRP A 315 9.93 8.26 11.06
CA TRP A 315 9.17 7.12 11.61
C TRP A 315 7.74 7.04 11.07
N THR A 316 7.22 8.16 10.57
CA THR A 316 5.81 8.35 10.23
C THR A 316 5.70 8.92 8.82
N PRO A 317 5.96 8.11 7.79
CA PRO A 317 5.87 8.55 6.41
C PRO A 317 4.45 8.97 6.04
N SER A 318 4.34 10.02 5.23
CA SER A 318 3.07 10.41 4.57
C SER A 318 2.62 9.33 3.59
N ALA A 319 3.52 8.90 2.69
CA ALA A 319 3.30 7.86 1.70
C ALA A 319 3.49 6.46 2.32
N ASN A 320 2.39 5.73 2.47
CA ASN A 320 2.39 4.38 3.06
C ASN A 320 2.42 3.23 2.03
N SER A 321 2.15 3.54 0.77
CA SER A 321 2.25 2.59 -0.34
C SER A 321 2.56 3.31 -1.64
N VAL A 322 3.19 2.58 -2.57
CA VAL A 322 3.44 3.03 -3.94
C VAL A 322 3.03 1.92 -4.91
N MET A 323 2.31 2.30 -5.96
CA MET A 323 1.89 1.42 -7.04
C MET A 323 2.90 1.52 -8.18
N VAL A 324 3.29 0.38 -8.73
CA VAL A 324 4.26 0.32 -9.84
C VAL A 324 3.73 -0.57 -10.95
N LYS A 325 3.80 -0.08 -12.18
CA LYS A 325 3.65 -0.86 -13.42
C LYS A 325 4.92 -0.73 -14.25
N SER A 326 5.19 -1.72 -15.09
CA SER A 326 6.31 -1.64 -16.03
C SER A 326 5.97 -2.28 -17.37
N MET A 327 6.47 -1.65 -18.44
CA MET A 327 6.48 -2.17 -19.80
C MET A 327 7.86 -1.99 -20.39
N TYR A 328 8.19 -2.80 -21.38
CA TYR A 328 9.43 -2.64 -22.13
C TYR A 328 9.23 -3.07 -23.58
N ASN A 329 10.04 -2.54 -24.48
CA ASN A 329 10.13 -2.97 -25.88
C ASN A 329 11.55 -3.48 -26.16
N ASN A 330 12.04 -3.43 -27.41
CA ASN A 330 13.39 -3.91 -27.73
C ASN A 330 14.50 -2.90 -27.39
N GLU A 331 14.15 -1.65 -27.10
CA GLU A 331 15.07 -0.53 -26.95
C GLU A 331 15.02 0.05 -25.53
N ASP A 332 13.81 0.23 -24.99
CA ASP A 332 13.53 0.97 -23.76
C ASP A 332 12.70 0.14 -22.77
N ILE A 333 12.79 0.53 -21.50
CA ILE A 333 11.90 0.13 -20.42
C ILE A 333 11.27 1.37 -19.80
N THR A 334 10.00 1.27 -19.43
CA THR A 334 9.26 2.32 -18.75
C THR A 334 8.59 1.81 -17.48
N PHE A 335 8.47 2.70 -16.50
CA PHE A 335 7.83 2.48 -15.22
C PHE A 335 6.78 3.56 -14.99
N LEU A 336 5.58 3.15 -14.63
CA LEU A 336 4.57 4.06 -14.07
C LEU A 336 4.54 3.86 -12.57
N ILE A 337 4.73 4.95 -11.84
CA ILE A 337 4.79 4.99 -10.39
C ILE A 337 3.65 5.90 -9.90
N GLU A 338 2.80 5.40 -9.03
CA GLU A 338 1.68 6.16 -8.47
C GLU A 338 1.70 6.12 -6.94
N TRP A 339 1.52 7.26 -6.28
CA TRP A 339 1.35 7.33 -4.83
C TRP A 339 0.29 8.38 -4.47
N ASP A 340 -0.35 8.19 -3.32
CA ASP A 340 -1.31 9.16 -2.82
C ASP A 340 -0.56 10.34 -2.23
N ASP A 341 -0.97 11.54 -2.63
CA ASP A 341 -0.52 12.81 -2.09
C ASP A 341 -1.71 13.75 -2.10
N MET A 342 -2.26 14.04 -0.92
CA MET A 342 -3.50 14.83 -0.83
C MET A 342 -3.25 16.32 -1.05
N THR A 343 -1.98 16.69 -1.04
CA THR A 343 -1.46 18.03 -1.22
C THR A 343 -0.71 18.08 -2.55
N ASN A 344 -0.53 19.27 -3.09
CA ASN A 344 0.27 19.47 -4.30
C ASN A 344 0.94 20.84 -4.19
N GLU A 345 1.59 21.05 -3.04
CA GLU A 345 2.31 22.28 -2.76
C GLU A 345 3.80 22.05 -3.07
N GLN A 346 4.30 22.74 -4.08
CA GLN A 346 5.67 22.58 -4.57
C GLN A 346 6.48 23.84 -4.30
N SER A 347 7.70 23.64 -3.79
CA SER A 347 8.69 24.70 -3.60
C SER A 347 10.09 24.17 -3.94
N GLU A 348 11.05 25.09 -4.05
CA GLU A 348 12.45 24.76 -4.32
C GLU A 348 13.05 23.82 -3.28
N VAL A 349 12.69 24.06 -2.02
CA VAL A 349 13.17 23.28 -0.87
C VAL A 349 12.35 22.00 -0.74
N TYR A 350 11.04 22.17 -0.64
CA TYR A 350 10.09 21.08 -0.42
C TYR A 350 9.30 20.82 -1.68
N SER A 351 9.64 19.73 -2.36
CA SER A 351 8.99 19.30 -3.60
C SER A 351 8.70 17.82 -3.49
N ASP A 352 7.55 17.42 -4.01
CA ASP A 352 7.24 16.01 -4.16
C ASP A 352 8.24 15.37 -5.12
N ALA A 353 8.66 14.16 -4.78
CA ALA A 353 9.72 13.48 -5.50
C ALA A 353 9.55 11.97 -5.45
N VAL A 354 10.12 11.30 -6.45
CA VAL A 354 10.25 9.84 -6.45
C VAL A 354 11.60 9.43 -7.00
N ALA A 355 12.23 8.45 -6.35
CA ALA A 355 13.47 7.85 -6.81
C ALA A 355 13.28 6.35 -7.05
N LEU A 356 13.57 5.90 -8.27
CA LEU A 356 13.68 4.48 -8.59
C LEU A 356 15.15 4.05 -8.52
N GLN A 357 15.46 3.06 -7.71
CA GLN A 357 16.83 2.63 -7.44
C GLN A 357 17.09 1.21 -7.92
N PHE A 358 18.26 1.01 -8.55
CA PHE A 358 18.79 -0.29 -8.94
C PHE A 358 20.24 -0.47 -8.48
N PRO A 359 20.71 -1.70 -8.18
CA PRO A 359 22.15 -1.97 -8.14
C PRO A 359 22.79 -1.58 -9.48
N THR A 360 24.03 -1.08 -9.50
CA THR A 360 24.69 -0.78 -10.80
C THR A 360 25.00 -2.03 -11.62
N LYS A 361 24.92 -3.22 -11.01
CA LYS A 361 25.04 -4.53 -11.67
C LYS A 361 24.06 -5.51 -11.06
N ILE A 362 23.46 -6.37 -11.89
CA ILE A 362 22.60 -7.47 -11.43
C ILE A 362 23.43 -8.41 -10.52
N PRO A 363 23.07 -8.58 -9.24
CA PRO A 363 23.82 -9.46 -8.34
C PRO A 363 23.68 -10.93 -8.74
N GLU A 364 24.80 -11.66 -8.79
CA GLU A 364 24.82 -13.11 -9.10
C GLU A 364 24.46 -14.01 -7.91
N GLY A 365 24.28 -13.44 -6.71
CA GLY A 365 23.99 -14.17 -5.47
C GLY A 365 22.97 -13.50 -4.56
N LEU A 366 22.86 -14.00 -3.33
CA LEU A 366 21.88 -13.50 -2.35
C LEU A 366 22.25 -12.14 -1.77
N LYS A 367 23.55 -11.77 -1.78
CA LYS A 367 24.00 -10.48 -1.27
C LYS A 367 23.65 -9.38 -2.26
N LYS A 368 22.91 -8.39 -1.77
CA LYS A 368 22.53 -7.18 -2.49
C LYS A 368 23.19 -5.98 -1.81
N PRO A 369 23.39 -4.87 -2.54
CA PRO A 369 23.63 -3.59 -1.89
C PRO A 369 22.52 -3.27 -0.87
N TYR A 370 22.76 -2.35 0.04
CA TYR A 370 21.76 -1.83 0.94
C TYR A 370 20.68 -1.08 0.13
N PHE A 371 19.41 -1.33 0.45
CA PHE A 371 18.27 -0.85 -0.36
C PHE A 371 18.03 0.66 -0.22
N ALA A 372 18.61 1.33 0.77
CA ALA A 372 18.55 2.79 0.87
C ALA A 372 19.93 3.38 0.54
N MET A 373 20.20 3.52 -0.77
CA MET A 373 21.37 4.18 -1.34
C MET A 373 22.69 3.38 -1.30
N GLY A 374 22.62 2.05 -1.16
CA GLY A 374 23.80 1.17 -1.23
C GLY A 374 24.75 1.30 -0.05
N GLU A 375 25.96 0.80 -0.22
CA GLU A 375 27.04 0.80 0.77
C GLU A 375 28.40 0.69 0.09
N SER A 376 29.49 0.78 0.87
CA SER A 376 30.83 0.55 0.35
C SER A 376 30.97 -0.87 -0.23
N GLY A 377 31.25 -0.96 -1.54
CA GLY A 377 31.30 -2.22 -2.29
C GLY A 377 29.97 -2.68 -2.89
N GLY A 378 28.87 -2.00 -2.57
CA GLY A 378 27.54 -2.20 -3.15
C GLY A 378 27.00 -0.89 -3.71
N SER A 379 27.35 -0.56 -4.96
CA SER A 379 26.88 0.67 -5.61
C SER A 379 25.48 0.51 -6.18
N VAL A 380 24.72 1.60 -6.14
CA VAL A 380 23.40 1.73 -6.75
C VAL A 380 23.34 2.94 -7.68
N VAL A 381 22.41 2.90 -8.62
CA VAL A 381 21.96 4.02 -9.43
C VAL A 381 20.56 4.41 -8.99
N LEU A 382 20.27 5.72 -8.95
CA LEU A 382 18.95 6.27 -8.65
C LEU A 382 18.49 7.12 -9.83
N TRP A 383 17.25 6.92 -10.26
CA TRP A 383 16.55 7.78 -11.21
C TRP A 383 15.60 8.64 -10.40
N HIS A 384 15.97 9.91 -10.19
CA HIS A 384 15.31 10.82 -9.27
C HIS A 384 14.50 11.87 -10.04
N TRP A 385 13.18 11.81 -9.88
CA TRP A 385 12.22 12.76 -10.42
C TRP A 385 11.75 13.71 -9.30
N ARG A 386 11.62 15.00 -9.60
CA ARG A 386 11.10 16.03 -8.69
C ARG A 386 10.08 16.92 -9.39
N ALA A 387 9.01 17.30 -8.69
CA ALA A 387 7.95 18.14 -9.24
C ALA A 387 8.37 19.59 -9.50
N PHE A 388 9.10 20.23 -8.57
CA PHE A 388 9.47 21.65 -8.65
C PHE A 388 10.61 21.93 -9.64
N GLU A 389 11.69 21.15 -9.56
CA GLU A 389 12.96 21.40 -10.27
C GLU A 389 12.84 21.32 -11.80
N GLU A 390 11.87 20.56 -12.31
CA GLU A 390 11.79 20.28 -13.74
C GLU A 390 10.89 21.31 -14.50
N SER A 391 10.33 22.31 -13.81
CA SER A 391 9.55 23.40 -14.45
C SER A 391 10.39 24.62 -14.86
N LEU A 392 11.65 24.77 -14.42
CA LEU A 392 12.46 25.97 -14.64
C LEU A 392 13.94 25.65 -14.90
N HIS A 393 14.37 25.78 -16.15
CA HIS A 393 15.79 25.79 -16.49
C HIS A 393 16.53 26.98 -15.81
N ALA A 394 17.60 26.65 -15.06
CA ALA A 394 18.94 27.26 -15.08
C ALA A 394 19.49 27.91 -13.78
N VAL A 395 20.77 27.56 -13.48
CA VAL A 395 21.81 28.28 -12.69
C VAL A 395 21.70 28.11 -11.15
N ARG A 396 22.68 27.65 -10.35
CA ARG A 396 24.14 27.94 -10.29
C ARG A 396 24.94 26.99 -9.36
N LYS A 397 26.26 27.08 -9.52
CA LYS A 397 27.40 26.52 -8.78
C LYS A 397 27.39 26.65 -7.23
N GLY A 398 27.83 25.58 -6.58
CA GLY A 398 28.98 25.51 -5.66
C GLY A 398 28.86 26.12 -4.27
N ALA A 399 28.79 25.26 -3.25
CA ALA A 399 29.22 25.53 -1.89
C ALA A 399 29.61 24.20 -1.20
N ASP A 400 30.63 24.24 -0.35
CA ASP A 400 31.13 23.11 0.44
C ASP A 400 30.08 22.64 1.47
N GLU A 401 29.74 21.35 1.49
CA GLU A 401 28.70 20.75 2.34
C GLU A 401 29.23 20.34 3.73
N ASP A 402 28.44 20.62 4.77
CA ASP A 402 28.62 20.15 6.15
C ASP A 402 28.16 18.67 6.28
N PRO A 403 28.94 17.73 6.84
CA PRO A 403 28.71 16.28 6.67
C PRO A 403 27.55 15.65 7.47
N GLU A 404 26.71 16.44 8.14
CA GLU A 404 25.67 15.93 9.06
C GLU A 404 24.27 15.78 8.43
N THR A 405 24.02 16.32 7.24
CA THR A 405 22.71 16.21 6.54
C THR A 405 22.82 15.30 5.31
N ALA A 406 21.88 14.37 5.14
CA ALA A 406 21.76 13.60 3.92
C ALA A 406 20.89 14.40 2.94
N THR A 407 21.49 15.27 2.14
CA THR A 407 20.76 16.07 1.14
C THR A 407 20.71 15.33 -0.20
N ASP A 408 19.56 15.39 -0.84
CA ASP A 408 19.30 14.98 -2.24
C ASP A 408 19.29 16.20 -3.18
N GLY A 409 19.84 17.34 -2.74
CA GLY A 409 19.84 18.61 -3.45
C GLY A 409 18.79 19.62 -2.96
N GLY A 410 18.15 19.42 -1.80
CA GLY A 410 17.45 20.48 -1.09
C GLY A 410 18.45 21.43 -0.40
N SER A 411 18.31 22.74 -0.62
CA SER A 411 19.20 23.77 -0.04
C SER A 411 19.16 23.75 1.49
N ASP A 412 20.33 23.91 2.12
CA ASP A 412 20.51 23.94 3.57
C ASP A 412 19.65 25.00 4.26
N VAL A 413 18.78 24.57 5.18
CA VAL A 413 18.12 25.48 6.15
C VAL A 413 18.99 25.51 7.40
N ALA A 414 19.79 26.57 7.55
CA ALA A 414 20.44 26.88 8.81
C ALA A 414 19.39 27.35 9.83
N GLU A 415 19.22 26.63 10.93
CA GLU A 415 18.44 27.08 12.08
C GLU A 415 19.14 28.30 12.71
N GLU A 416 18.57 29.49 12.54
CA GLU A 416 19.03 30.68 13.25
C GLU A 416 18.43 30.67 14.67
N HIS A 417 19.24 30.26 15.65
CA HIS A 417 18.92 30.42 17.07
C HIS A 417 18.92 31.92 17.45
N GLY A 418 17.75 32.54 17.42
CA GLY A 418 17.50 33.85 18.00
C GLY A 418 17.10 33.75 19.48
N GLU A 419 18.01 34.16 20.37
CA GLU A 419 17.77 34.30 21.80
C GLU A 419 16.59 35.23 22.11
N THR A 420 15.78 34.81 23.07
CA THR A 420 14.69 35.58 23.67
C THR A 420 15.21 36.86 24.35
N ALA A 421 14.67 38.01 23.96
CA ALA A 421 14.70 39.22 24.77
C ALA A 421 13.28 39.80 24.87
N HIS A 422 12.85 39.96 26.12
CA HIS A 422 11.60 40.60 26.52
C HIS A 422 11.46 42.03 25.97
N ALA A 423 10.29 42.37 25.45
CA ALA A 423 9.76 43.72 25.47
C ALA A 423 8.22 43.69 25.55
N GLU A 424 7.70 44.69 26.23
CA GLU A 424 6.42 44.74 26.94
C GLU A 424 5.18 44.81 26.04
N ALA A 425 4.05 44.40 26.63
CA ALA A 425 2.72 44.54 26.10
C ALA A 425 2.25 46.00 26.14
N GLU A 426 1.65 46.46 25.04
CA GLU A 426 0.71 47.59 25.06
C GLU A 426 -0.58 47.15 24.36
N GLU A 427 -1.68 47.27 25.11
CA GLU A 427 -3.06 47.08 24.66
C GLU A 427 -3.46 48.18 23.68
N VAL A 428 -4.11 47.83 22.57
CA VAL A 428 -5.01 48.77 21.88
C VAL A 428 -6.28 48.03 21.46
N GLU A 429 -7.39 48.63 21.88
CA GLU A 429 -8.77 48.20 21.78
C GLU A 429 -9.30 48.00 20.34
N GLU A 430 -10.29 47.13 20.32
CA GLU A 430 -11.24 46.76 19.29
C GLU A 430 -12.01 47.96 18.70
N THR A 431 -12.07 48.07 17.37
CA THR A 431 -13.15 48.77 16.67
C THR A 431 -13.62 47.96 15.46
N VAL A 432 -14.94 47.81 15.38
CA VAL A 432 -15.71 47.04 14.39
C VAL A 432 -16.26 47.97 13.31
N ALA A 433 -16.52 47.40 12.12
CA ALA A 433 -17.11 47.93 10.88
C ALA A 433 -16.04 48.30 9.84
N GLU A 434 -16.10 47.85 8.58
CA GLU A 434 -17.28 47.83 7.69
C GLU A 434 -17.05 46.83 6.55
N GLU A 435 -18.16 46.27 6.02
CA GLU A 435 -18.19 45.38 4.86
C GLU A 435 -17.54 46.01 3.62
N VAL A 436 -16.60 45.31 2.99
CA VAL A 436 -16.27 45.53 1.57
C VAL A 436 -16.56 44.25 0.82
N VAL A 437 -17.71 44.26 0.15
CA VAL A 437 -18.06 43.35 -0.93
C VAL A 437 -17.03 43.55 -2.05
N VAL A 438 -16.12 42.60 -2.22
CA VAL A 438 -15.33 42.48 -3.46
C VAL A 438 -15.90 41.29 -4.21
N GLU A 439 -16.52 41.60 -5.34
CA GLU A 439 -17.03 40.66 -6.33
C GLU A 439 -15.95 39.64 -6.69
N ALA A 440 -16.20 38.36 -6.38
CA ALA A 440 -15.43 37.26 -6.93
C ALA A 440 -15.74 37.17 -8.42
N GLN A 441 -14.93 37.85 -9.25
CA GLN A 441 -14.84 37.54 -10.66
C GLN A 441 -14.21 36.15 -10.77
N ALA A 442 -15.07 35.16 -10.99
CA ALA A 442 -14.68 33.85 -11.49
C ALA A 442 -13.99 34.06 -12.85
N GLN A 443 -12.66 34.11 -12.84
CA GLN A 443 -11.91 33.70 -14.02
C GLN A 443 -12.10 32.20 -14.14
N GLU A 444 -12.95 31.80 -15.09
CA GLU A 444 -12.85 30.51 -15.73
C GLU A 444 -11.43 30.40 -16.31
N GLU A 445 -10.53 29.83 -15.52
CA GLU A 445 -9.19 29.50 -15.95
C GLU A 445 -9.32 28.33 -16.94
N SER A 446 -9.11 28.65 -18.20
CA SER A 446 -9.18 27.74 -19.34
C SER A 446 -8.30 26.52 -19.09
N THR A 447 -8.92 25.34 -19.15
CA THR A 447 -8.29 24.01 -19.15
C THR A 447 -7.55 23.72 -20.46
N GLU A 448 -6.59 24.55 -20.84
CA GLU A 448 -5.70 24.27 -21.96
C GLU A 448 -4.24 24.52 -21.53
N GLU A 449 -3.39 23.54 -21.85
CA GLU A 449 -1.94 23.42 -21.58
C GLU A 449 -1.50 22.73 -20.27
N LYS A 450 -1.74 21.41 -20.14
CA LYS A 450 -1.17 20.59 -19.06
C LYS A 450 -0.23 19.46 -19.50
N PHE A 451 0.34 19.45 -20.72
CA PHE A 451 1.21 18.34 -21.15
C PHE A 451 2.22 18.71 -22.24
N LYS A 452 3.41 19.19 -21.88
CA LYS A 452 4.62 19.21 -22.76
C LYS A 452 5.84 19.31 -21.85
N ASP A 453 6.91 18.53 -21.91
CA ASP A 453 7.41 17.46 -22.77
C ASP A 453 8.06 16.40 -21.85
N PHE A 454 8.76 15.39 -22.39
CA PHE A 454 9.63 14.55 -21.54
C PHE A 454 10.77 15.39 -20.97
N MET A 455 11.00 15.27 -19.67
CA MET A 455 12.07 15.96 -18.96
C MET A 455 13.18 14.96 -18.65
N THR A 456 14.44 15.42 -18.64
CA THR A 456 15.57 14.58 -18.26
C THR A 456 15.49 14.31 -16.77
N ILE A 457 15.43 13.04 -16.40
CA ILE A 457 15.44 12.61 -15.00
C ILE A 457 16.86 12.71 -14.46
N ARG A 458 17.01 13.19 -13.23
CA ARG A 458 18.31 13.28 -12.57
C ARG A 458 18.79 11.89 -12.15
N GLU A 459 19.76 11.36 -12.87
CA GLU A 459 20.45 10.13 -12.53
C GLU A 459 21.60 10.39 -11.55
N LEU A 460 21.63 9.59 -10.49
CA LEU A 460 22.61 9.66 -9.41
C LEU A 460 23.26 8.30 -9.22
N ASN A 461 24.52 8.27 -8.78
CA ASN A 461 25.15 7.07 -8.25
C ASN A 461 25.38 7.20 -6.74
N ALA A 462 25.15 6.11 -6.00
CA ALA A 462 25.40 6.07 -4.57
C ALA A 462 26.20 4.83 -4.13
N LYS A 463 27.05 5.03 -3.12
CA LYS A 463 27.82 3.97 -2.41
C LYS A 463 27.60 4.09 -0.90
N GLY A 464 26.35 4.29 -0.51
CA GLY A 464 25.92 4.74 0.80
C GLY A 464 25.33 6.15 0.72
N PHE A 465 24.40 6.46 1.63
CA PHE A 465 23.70 7.75 1.67
C PHE A 465 24.62 8.97 1.86
N ARG A 466 25.86 8.79 2.33
CA ARG A 466 26.88 9.86 2.44
C ARG A 466 27.76 10.02 1.20
N ASN A 467 27.60 9.16 0.21
CA ASN A 467 28.39 9.16 -1.01
C ASN A 467 27.45 9.04 -2.19
N LEU A 468 26.72 10.13 -2.42
CA LEU A 468 25.80 10.35 -3.52
C LEU A 468 26.44 11.35 -4.48
N SER A 469 26.35 11.10 -5.78
CA SER A 469 26.87 12.02 -6.80
C SER A 469 26.03 11.97 -8.06
N ASP A 470 25.85 13.12 -8.70
CA ASP A 470 25.26 13.20 -10.03
C ASP A 470 26.05 12.43 -11.07
N GLN A 471 25.32 11.74 -11.95
CA GLN A 471 25.92 11.21 -13.16
C GLN A 471 26.34 12.37 -14.10
N PRO A 472 27.44 12.20 -14.85
CA PRO A 472 27.83 13.16 -15.89
C PRO A 472 26.69 13.43 -16.87
N SER A 473 26.65 14.63 -17.47
CA SER A 473 25.57 15.04 -18.39
C SER A 473 25.42 14.14 -19.63
N ASN A 474 26.48 13.42 -20.01
CA ASN A 474 26.47 12.44 -21.10
C ASN A 474 26.04 11.02 -20.68
N SER A 475 25.67 10.84 -19.41
CA SER A 475 25.23 9.60 -18.78
C SER A 475 23.87 9.79 -18.09
N GLN A 476 23.10 10.79 -18.52
CA GLN A 476 21.73 11.08 -18.08
C GLN A 476 20.77 10.52 -19.13
N ASP A 477 20.51 9.22 -19.10
CA ASP A 477 19.79 8.49 -20.15
C ASP A 477 18.26 8.39 -19.90
N SER A 478 17.84 8.63 -18.67
CA SER A 478 16.45 8.56 -18.22
C SER A 478 15.65 9.81 -18.54
N LYS A 479 14.39 9.60 -18.92
CA LYS A 479 13.41 10.67 -19.16
C LYS A 479 12.14 10.39 -18.38
N GLY A 480 11.41 11.42 -18.00
CA GLY A 480 10.16 11.23 -17.29
C GLY A 480 9.15 12.34 -17.49
N LYS A 481 7.95 12.04 -17.02
CA LYS A 481 6.77 12.91 -17.00
C LYS A 481 5.99 12.60 -15.74
N GLY A 482 5.64 13.63 -14.98
CA GLY A 482 4.80 13.49 -13.80
C GLY A 482 3.60 14.41 -13.89
N TYR A 483 2.47 13.99 -13.34
CA TYR A 483 1.37 14.89 -13.08
C TYR A 483 0.65 14.47 -11.79
N TRP A 484 -0.03 15.45 -11.19
CA TRP A 484 -0.87 15.25 -10.02
C TRP A 484 -2.33 15.46 -10.38
N GLU A 485 -3.20 14.53 -9.98
CA GLU A 485 -4.65 14.65 -10.13
C GLU A 485 -5.37 13.89 -9.01
N ASN A 486 -6.39 14.51 -8.42
CA ASN A 486 -7.30 13.89 -7.45
C ASN A 486 -6.59 13.21 -6.27
N GLY A 487 -5.62 13.90 -5.68
CA GLY A 487 -4.89 13.44 -4.49
C GLY A 487 -3.86 12.35 -4.78
N LYS A 488 -3.33 12.30 -6.00
CA LYS A 488 -2.42 11.25 -6.46
C LYS A 488 -1.43 11.79 -7.48
N TRP A 489 -0.17 11.44 -7.31
CA TRP A 489 0.85 11.56 -8.33
C TRP A 489 0.85 10.35 -9.26
N LYS A 490 1.06 10.60 -10.55
CA LYS A 490 1.46 9.59 -11.52
C LYS A 490 2.73 10.05 -12.23
N VAL A 491 3.80 9.28 -12.06
CA VAL A 491 5.11 9.58 -12.64
C VAL A 491 5.54 8.42 -13.53
N MET A 492 5.81 8.74 -14.79
CA MET A 492 6.37 7.81 -15.75
C MET A 492 7.86 8.09 -15.94
N ILE A 493 8.70 7.07 -15.78
CA ILE A 493 10.15 7.14 -16.04
C ILE A 493 10.50 6.09 -17.09
N THR A 494 11.14 6.52 -18.17
CA THR A 494 11.57 5.70 -19.30
C THR A 494 13.08 5.81 -19.48
N ARG A 495 13.73 4.69 -19.76
CA ARG A 495 15.19 4.60 -19.89
C ARG A 495 15.57 3.46 -20.86
N PRO A 496 16.64 3.60 -21.68
CA PRO A 496 17.12 2.53 -22.56
C PRO A 496 17.49 1.23 -21.82
N LEU A 497 17.18 0.06 -22.37
CA LEU A 497 17.54 -1.23 -21.75
C LEU A 497 19.06 -1.35 -21.52
N VAL A 498 19.85 -0.82 -22.45
CA VAL A 498 21.31 -0.85 -22.46
C VAL A 498 21.84 0.57 -22.64
N THR A 499 22.77 0.97 -21.79
CA THR A 499 23.43 2.29 -21.85
C THR A 499 24.91 2.19 -22.17
N GLY A 500 25.51 3.34 -22.52
CA GLY A 500 26.95 3.44 -22.79
C GLY A 500 27.79 3.13 -21.54
N ASP A 501 27.35 3.60 -20.37
CA ASP A 501 28.13 3.61 -19.13
C ASP A 501 27.86 2.40 -18.21
N LYS A 502 28.11 1.20 -18.73
CA LYS A 502 27.88 -0.11 -18.07
C LYS A 502 28.53 -0.34 -16.70
N LYS A 503 29.36 0.58 -16.21
CA LYS A 503 30.01 0.50 -14.90
C LYS A 503 29.18 1.15 -13.79
N ILE A 504 28.46 2.22 -14.13
CA ILE A 504 27.66 3.02 -13.21
C ILE A 504 26.17 2.76 -13.39
N ASP A 505 25.79 2.20 -14.54
CA ASP A 505 24.42 1.89 -14.86
C ASP A 505 24.09 0.40 -14.93
N ILE A 506 22.89 0.07 -14.45
CA ILE A 506 22.31 -1.25 -14.68
C ILE A 506 21.98 -1.47 -16.16
N GLN A 507 22.16 -2.72 -16.60
CA GLN A 507 21.78 -3.18 -17.93
C GLN A 507 20.62 -4.17 -17.75
N PHE A 508 19.50 -3.92 -18.42
CA PHE A 508 18.30 -4.75 -18.30
C PHE A 508 18.38 -5.95 -19.22
N GLU A 509 18.20 -7.14 -18.66
CA GLU A 509 18.31 -8.40 -19.37
C GLU A 509 17.07 -9.27 -19.11
N THR A 510 16.49 -9.83 -20.19
CA THR A 510 15.39 -10.79 -20.09
C THR A 510 15.82 -12.06 -19.37
N GLY A 511 14.93 -12.66 -18.58
CA GLY A 511 15.19 -13.90 -17.85
C GLY A 511 16.05 -13.74 -16.59
N LYS A 512 16.36 -12.51 -16.18
CA LYS A 512 17.01 -12.19 -14.89
C LYS A 512 15.99 -11.68 -13.88
N LEU A 513 16.35 -11.79 -12.60
CA LEU A 513 15.68 -11.12 -11.49
C LEU A 513 16.50 -9.90 -11.10
N ILE A 514 15.98 -8.72 -11.41
CA ILE A 514 16.67 -7.44 -11.27
C ILE A 514 16.18 -6.76 -9.99
N PRO A 515 17.01 -6.59 -8.94
CA PRO A 515 16.56 -5.92 -7.73
C PRO A 515 16.24 -4.44 -7.99
N TYR A 516 15.12 -3.96 -7.48
CA TYR A 516 14.78 -2.53 -7.47
C TYR A 516 14.18 -2.11 -6.13
N ALA A 517 14.32 -0.84 -5.78
CA ALA A 517 13.72 -0.23 -4.61
C ALA A 517 13.24 1.19 -4.97
N LEU A 518 12.30 1.72 -4.19
CA LEU A 518 11.73 3.05 -4.40
C LEU A 518 11.87 3.91 -3.15
N ALA A 519 11.97 5.21 -3.38
CA ALA A 519 11.78 6.22 -2.35
C ALA A 519 10.82 7.32 -2.85
N VAL A 520 9.98 7.84 -1.96
CA VAL A 520 9.00 8.89 -2.23
C VAL A 520 9.12 9.96 -1.14
N TRP A 521 9.01 11.21 -1.56
CA TRP A 521 8.97 12.39 -0.71
C TRP A 521 7.68 13.16 -1.01
N ASP A 522 6.99 13.53 0.06
CA ASP A 522 5.86 14.46 0.06
C ASP A 522 6.36 15.81 0.62
N GLY A 523 6.65 16.73 -0.29
CA GLY A 523 7.19 18.05 0.04
C GLY A 523 6.23 18.86 0.90
N SER A 524 4.92 18.68 0.72
CA SER A 524 3.90 19.37 1.52
C SER A 524 3.93 18.93 2.99
N ASN A 525 4.47 17.75 3.28
CA ASN A 525 4.76 17.25 4.63
C ASN A 525 6.23 17.47 5.06
N GLU A 526 6.94 18.41 4.43
CA GLU A 526 8.33 18.78 4.72
C GLU A 526 9.32 17.61 4.55
N GLU A 527 9.00 16.64 3.69
CA GLU A 527 9.88 15.49 3.41
C GLU A 527 10.98 15.87 2.41
N ILE A 528 12.25 15.87 2.84
CA ILE A 528 13.43 16.08 1.97
C ILE A 528 14.58 15.14 2.35
N GLY A 529 15.52 14.90 1.43
CA GLY A 529 16.80 14.25 1.73
C GLY A 529 16.66 12.83 2.28
N GLY A 530 16.98 12.67 3.57
CA GLY A 530 16.83 11.41 4.30
C GLY A 530 15.40 11.15 4.82
N GLN A 531 14.57 12.19 4.97
CA GLN A 531 13.18 12.09 5.44
C GLN A 531 12.30 11.71 4.27
N LYS A 532 12.15 10.40 4.07
CA LYS A 532 11.39 9.86 2.96
C LYS A 532 10.80 8.52 3.28
N SER A 533 9.79 8.18 2.51
CA SER A 533 9.19 6.86 2.46
C SER A 533 10.05 5.97 1.57
N ILE A 534 10.43 4.77 2.03
CA ILE A 534 11.26 3.83 1.29
C ILE A 534 10.65 2.44 1.24
N THR A 535 10.96 1.68 0.19
CA THR A 535 10.70 0.25 0.10
C THR A 535 11.96 -0.56 0.45
N SER A 536 11.80 -1.85 0.75
CA SER A 536 12.89 -2.82 0.65
C SER A 536 13.22 -3.17 -0.80
N TRP A 537 14.14 -4.11 -1.02
CA TRP A 537 14.34 -4.71 -2.34
C TRP A 537 13.14 -5.55 -2.79
N TYR A 538 12.63 -5.23 -3.96
CA TYR A 538 11.74 -6.07 -4.76
C TYR A 538 12.49 -6.52 -6.03
N TYR A 539 11.88 -7.38 -6.83
CA TYR A 539 12.49 -7.85 -8.07
C TYR A 539 11.68 -7.45 -9.28
N LEU A 540 12.37 -7.04 -10.32
CA LEU A 540 11.85 -6.85 -11.65
C LEU A 540 12.23 -8.06 -12.50
N THR A 541 11.32 -8.52 -13.33
CA THR A 541 11.63 -9.46 -14.41
C THR A 541 11.02 -8.96 -15.71
N LEU A 542 11.79 -9.02 -16.79
CA LEU A 542 11.28 -8.72 -18.12
C LEU A 542 10.65 -9.99 -18.67
N GLU A 543 9.44 -9.86 -19.20
CA GLU A 543 8.77 -10.94 -19.92
C GLU A 543 9.72 -11.54 -20.98
N MET A 544 9.58 -12.81 -21.32
CA MET A 544 10.39 -13.41 -22.37
C MET A 544 9.51 -13.66 -23.59
N PRO A 545 9.85 -13.13 -24.78
CA PRO A 545 9.12 -13.48 -25.97
C PRO A 545 9.21 -15.00 -26.16
N THR A 546 8.06 -15.65 -26.29
CA THR A 546 8.02 -17.10 -26.48
C THR A 546 8.71 -17.44 -27.81
N PRO A 547 9.80 -18.24 -27.82
CA PRO A 547 10.51 -18.54 -29.05
C PRO A 547 9.61 -19.19 -30.10
N LYS A 548 9.77 -18.82 -31.37
CA LYS A 548 9.00 -19.41 -32.49
C LYS A 548 9.10 -20.94 -32.55
N SER A 549 10.20 -21.51 -32.05
CA SER A 549 10.40 -22.96 -31.93
C SER A 549 9.37 -23.62 -31.00
N VAL A 550 8.95 -22.96 -29.92
CA VAL A 550 7.93 -23.49 -29.00
C VAL A 550 6.60 -23.67 -29.74
N TYR A 551 6.16 -22.65 -30.49
CA TYR A 551 4.96 -22.75 -31.33
C TYR A 551 5.08 -23.86 -32.38
N LEU A 552 6.25 -24.01 -33.00
CA LEU A 552 6.52 -25.10 -33.94
C LEU A 552 6.40 -26.48 -33.27
N TYR A 553 6.96 -26.66 -32.07
CA TYR A 553 6.84 -27.93 -31.32
C TYR A 553 5.40 -28.23 -30.94
N VAL A 554 4.61 -27.22 -30.54
CA VAL A 554 3.18 -27.39 -30.27
C VAL A 554 2.43 -27.84 -31.54
N ILE A 555 2.71 -27.21 -32.69
CA ILE A 555 2.11 -27.62 -33.98
C ILE A 555 2.50 -29.07 -34.33
N ILE A 556 3.78 -29.43 -34.19
CA ILE A 556 4.26 -30.80 -34.44
C ILE A 556 3.55 -31.80 -33.50
N ALA A 557 3.42 -31.48 -32.21
CA ALA A 557 2.74 -32.32 -31.24
C ALA A 557 1.26 -32.53 -31.60
N VAL A 558 0.57 -31.48 -32.03
CA VAL A 558 -0.82 -31.56 -32.52
C VAL A 558 -0.92 -32.45 -33.77
N ILE A 559 -0.03 -32.27 -34.75
CA ILE A 559 0.01 -33.09 -35.96
C ILE A 559 0.27 -34.57 -35.61
N MET A 560 1.20 -34.86 -34.70
CA MET A 560 1.47 -36.22 -34.25
C MET A 560 0.26 -36.82 -33.54
N ALA A 561 -0.39 -36.10 -32.64
CA ALA A 561 -1.58 -36.56 -31.93
C ALA A 561 -2.72 -36.90 -32.91
N VAL A 562 -2.99 -36.00 -33.86
CA VAL A 562 -3.99 -36.20 -34.91
C VAL A 562 -3.63 -37.40 -35.79
N SER A 563 -2.35 -37.55 -36.17
CA SER A 563 -1.88 -38.67 -36.98
C SER A 563 -2.02 -40.01 -36.26
N ILE A 564 -1.68 -40.07 -34.96
CA ILE A 564 -1.87 -41.24 -34.11
C ILE A 564 -3.36 -41.56 -34.00
N GLN A 565 -4.22 -40.56 -33.81
CA GLN A 565 -5.66 -40.75 -33.74
C GLN A 565 -6.22 -41.34 -35.05
N PHE A 566 -5.84 -40.78 -36.21
CA PHE A 566 -6.23 -41.34 -37.50
C PHE A 566 -5.68 -42.75 -37.73
N TRP A 567 -4.45 -43.03 -37.28
CA TRP A 567 -3.87 -44.37 -37.34
C TRP A 567 -4.65 -45.37 -36.47
N VAL A 568 -5.00 -45.02 -35.23
CA VAL A 568 -5.83 -45.86 -34.34
C VAL A 568 -7.21 -46.11 -34.93
N ILE A 569 -7.87 -45.08 -35.46
CA ILE A 569 -9.18 -45.21 -36.14
C ILE A 569 -9.04 -46.15 -37.36
N GLY A 570 -8.01 -45.95 -38.17
CA GLY A 570 -7.71 -46.81 -39.33
C GLY A 570 -7.42 -48.26 -38.93
N ARG A 571 -6.67 -48.48 -37.84
CA ARG A 571 -6.33 -49.78 -37.28
C ARG A 571 -7.58 -50.51 -36.79
N ILE A 572 -8.44 -49.86 -36.00
CA ILE A 572 -9.71 -50.41 -35.51
C ILE A 572 -10.68 -50.72 -36.67
N ARG A 573 -10.66 -49.93 -37.75
CA ARG A 573 -11.47 -50.20 -38.95
C ARG A 573 -10.97 -51.42 -39.73
N ARG A 574 -9.66 -51.60 -39.87
CA ARG A 574 -9.05 -52.75 -40.58
C ARG A 574 -9.04 -54.04 -39.77
N PHE A 575 -8.91 -53.94 -38.45
CA PHE A 575 -8.86 -55.07 -37.51
C PHE A 575 -9.85 -54.79 -36.38
N PRO A 576 -11.15 -55.09 -36.58
CA PRO A 576 -12.13 -54.93 -35.53
C PRO A 576 -11.81 -55.86 -34.36
N LEU A 577 -11.86 -55.32 -33.14
CA LEU A 577 -11.71 -56.13 -31.93
C LEU A 577 -12.84 -57.15 -31.89
N GLU A 578 -12.49 -58.44 -31.79
CA GLU A 578 -13.45 -59.49 -31.48
C GLU A 578 -13.87 -59.31 -30.02
N ILE A 579 -15.10 -58.84 -29.81
CA ILE A 579 -15.71 -58.78 -28.49
C ILE A 579 -16.32 -60.16 -28.25
N PRO A 580 -15.87 -60.92 -27.24
CA PRO A 580 -16.53 -62.16 -26.85
C PRO A 580 -18.00 -61.87 -26.54
N ALA A 581 -18.91 -62.65 -27.14
CA ALA A 581 -20.33 -62.52 -26.85
C ALA A 581 -20.62 -63.13 -25.47
N GLU A 582 -21.02 -62.29 -24.52
CA GLU A 582 -21.90 -62.68 -23.40
C GLU A 582 -23.27 -62.07 -23.61
#